data_AF-A0A7C1CE00-F1
#
_entry.id   AF-A0A7C1CE00-F1
#
_cell.length_a   1.000
_cell.length_b   1.000
_cell.length_c   1.000
_cell.angle_alpha   90.00
_cell.angle_beta   90.00
_cell.angle_gamma   90.00
#
_symmetry.space_group_name_H-M   'P 1'
#
loop_
_entity.id
_entity.type
_entity.pdbx_description
1 polymer ?
#
loop_
_entity_poly.entity_id
_entity_poly.type
_entity_poly.pdbx_seq_one_letter_code
_entity_poly.pdbx_strand_id
1 'polypeptide(L)'
;MFADIPVDVGIIYEGERIRWPDARVELGGPRVEHKFELVKVRRMEEIEDEKIIIVGPDLKDLEKKSYPFGIYIEVAGKELEEELEGVIERRIHEYMNYIEGVMHLNQRYDIWIRISKRSFDKGLNSFVYIGKVLQRLFKSELPIIEKIQIAFITDPEKVKEKFKEAMETYEARDAKARGLKDEEVDAFYGCTLCQSFAPTHVCVITPQRYSNCGAISWFDGRAAARVDPKGPIFRIEKGECIDPIRGEYAGVNEMVKRKSGGEITRVWLYTAFGYPHTSCGCFEAVAFYIPEVDGLGIVHRGFAENTPIGLSFSTIADSTAGGRQVDGFHGISIEYMRSPKFLQADGGWERIVWVPETIKERVKDFIPKDLVDKIPT
;
A
#
# COMPACT_ATOMS: atom_id res chain seq x y z
N MET A 1 2.19 27.98 -5.07
CA MET A 1 1.83 27.06 -3.96
C MET A 1 3.01 26.72 -3.04
N PHE A 2 4.22 26.53 -3.57
CA PHE A 2 5.37 26.01 -2.79
C PHE A 2 6.62 26.91 -2.80
N ALA A 3 6.46 28.23 -2.93
CA ALA A 3 7.59 29.16 -3.07
C ALA A 3 8.53 29.22 -1.84
N ASP A 4 8.06 28.80 -0.66
CA ASP A 4 8.83 28.70 0.58
C ASP A 4 9.43 27.30 0.82
N ILE A 5 9.32 26.39 -0.15
CA ILE A 5 9.93 25.05 -0.11
C ILE A 5 11.27 25.13 -0.87
N PRO A 6 12.38 24.59 -0.31
CA PRO A 6 13.72 24.74 -0.87
C PRO A 6 13.99 23.90 -2.14
N VAL A 7 13.01 23.10 -2.54
CA VAL A 7 13.08 22.18 -3.68
C VAL A 7 11.76 22.24 -4.45
N ASP A 8 11.79 21.74 -5.68
CA ASP A 8 10.60 21.69 -6.51
C ASP A 8 9.57 20.68 -5.96
N VAL A 9 8.30 20.96 -6.18
CA VAL A 9 7.18 20.10 -5.79
C VAL A 9 6.25 19.92 -6.98
N GLY A 10 6.03 18.68 -7.41
CA GLY A 10 5.12 18.34 -8.50
C GLY A 10 5.14 16.86 -8.87
N ILE A 11 4.12 16.44 -9.64
CA ILE A 11 3.89 15.05 -10.06
C ILE A 11 5.09 14.47 -10.84
N ILE A 12 5.90 15.31 -11.49
CA ILE A 12 7.08 14.87 -12.25
C ILE A 12 8.14 14.15 -11.40
N TYR A 13 8.14 14.38 -10.08
CA TYR A 13 9.04 13.70 -9.15
C TYR A 13 8.48 12.35 -8.66
N GLU A 14 7.21 12.07 -8.94
CA GLU A 14 6.58 10.80 -8.60
C GLU A 14 7.30 9.65 -9.31
N GLY A 15 7.94 8.77 -8.54
CA GLY A 15 8.74 7.65 -9.06
C GLY A 15 10.26 7.89 -9.07
N GLU A 16 10.75 9.03 -8.56
CA GLU A 16 12.18 9.21 -8.32
C GLU A 16 12.72 8.10 -7.41
N ARG A 17 13.73 7.37 -7.90
CA ARG A 17 14.34 6.26 -7.16
C ARG A 17 15.68 6.67 -6.55
N ILE A 18 15.70 6.84 -5.23
CA ILE A 18 16.89 7.22 -4.48
C ILE A 18 17.62 5.97 -3.99
N ARG A 19 18.80 5.69 -4.56
CA ARG A 19 19.65 4.57 -4.11
C ARG A 19 20.43 4.97 -2.85
N TRP A 20 20.87 3.99 -2.06
CA TRP A 20 21.60 4.25 -0.81
C TRP A 20 22.86 5.13 -0.99
N PRO A 21 23.67 5.00 -2.06
CA PRO A 21 24.78 5.91 -2.31
C PRO A 21 24.36 7.38 -2.37
N ASP A 22 23.21 7.67 -2.99
CA ASP A 22 22.68 9.02 -3.22
C ASP A 22 21.80 9.53 -2.06
N ALA A 23 21.41 8.64 -1.15
CA ALA A 23 20.62 8.99 0.03
C ALA A 23 21.46 9.77 1.07
N ARG A 24 20.85 10.82 1.63
CA ARG A 24 21.32 11.54 2.82
C ARG A 24 20.96 10.80 4.10
N VAL A 25 19.75 10.24 4.14
CA VAL A 25 19.18 9.50 5.26
C VAL A 25 18.14 8.50 4.75
N GLU A 26 17.90 7.44 5.52
CA GLU A 26 16.79 6.51 5.32
C GLU A 26 15.92 6.48 6.58
N LEU A 27 14.61 6.53 6.40
CA LEU A 27 13.62 6.51 7.48
C LEU A 27 12.72 5.30 7.25
N GLY A 28 12.60 4.44 8.26
CA GLY A 28 12.01 3.13 8.09
C GLY A 28 12.86 2.21 7.20
N GLY A 29 12.21 1.47 6.31
CA GLY A 29 12.86 0.48 5.45
C GLY A 29 13.16 -0.86 6.13
N PRO A 30 13.78 -1.80 5.39
CA PRO A 30 13.89 -3.20 5.79
C PRO A 30 14.79 -3.46 6.99
N ARG A 31 15.69 -2.51 7.34
CA ARG A 31 16.59 -2.61 8.50
C ARG A 31 15.97 -2.10 9.80
N VAL A 32 14.76 -1.55 9.72
CA VAL A 32 14.11 -0.87 10.84
C VAL A 32 12.84 -1.63 11.19
N GLU A 33 12.79 -2.13 12.42
CA GLU A 33 11.66 -2.89 12.95
C GLU A 33 10.43 -2.00 13.12
N HIS A 34 10.55 -0.93 13.92
CA HIS A 34 9.45 -0.03 14.25
C HIS A 34 9.43 1.16 13.30
N LYS A 35 8.40 1.22 12.45
CA LYS A 35 8.16 2.29 11.49
C LYS A 35 6.69 2.34 11.12
N PHE A 36 6.10 3.51 10.93
CA PHE A 36 4.70 3.58 10.53
C PHE A 36 4.32 4.93 9.90
N GLU A 37 3.23 4.95 9.15
CA GLU A 37 2.45 6.16 8.85
C GLU A 37 0.99 5.94 9.23
N LEU A 38 0.41 6.82 10.04
CA LEU A 38 -0.95 6.65 10.53
C LEU A 38 -1.72 7.97 10.39
N VAL A 39 -2.93 7.90 9.83
CA VAL A 39 -3.90 8.99 9.87
C VAL A 39 -4.96 8.69 10.91
N LYS A 40 -5.35 9.71 11.68
CA LYS A 40 -6.48 9.67 12.60
C LYS A 40 -7.43 10.84 12.39
N VAL A 41 -8.73 10.55 12.32
CA VAL A 41 -9.76 11.60 12.40
C VAL A 41 -9.92 12.03 13.86
N ARG A 42 -10.05 13.34 14.06
CA ARG A 42 -10.21 13.99 15.37
C ARG A 42 -11.35 14.99 15.33
N ARG A 43 -11.83 15.36 16.51
CA ARG A 43 -12.76 16.49 16.67
C ARG A 43 -12.02 17.81 16.46
N MET A 44 -12.76 18.84 16.04
CA MET A 44 -12.20 20.15 15.72
C MET A 44 -11.46 20.80 16.88
N GLU A 45 -11.86 20.53 18.12
CA GLU A 45 -11.24 21.05 19.35
C GLU A 45 -10.00 20.27 19.82
N GLU A 46 -9.74 19.08 19.27
CA GLU A 46 -8.63 18.22 19.71
C GLU A 46 -7.29 18.57 19.04
N ILE A 47 -7.35 19.27 17.90
CA ILE A 47 -6.15 19.59 17.11
C ILE A 47 -6.05 21.08 16.74
N GLU A 48 -4.81 21.51 16.59
CA GLU A 48 -4.44 22.84 16.12
C GLU A 48 -4.13 22.77 14.63
N ASP A 49 -4.76 23.64 13.85
CA ASP A 49 -4.58 23.64 12.41
C ASP A 49 -3.16 24.06 12.00
N GLU A 50 -2.65 23.42 10.97
CA GLU A 50 -1.31 23.63 10.38
C GLU A 50 -0.14 23.41 11.34
N LYS A 51 -0.37 22.78 12.49
CA LYS A 51 0.70 22.45 13.44
C LYS A 51 1.58 21.31 12.94
N ILE A 52 2.89 21.54 12.95
CA ILE A 52 3.91 20.52 12.67
C ILE A 52 4.72 20.28 13.95
N ILE A 53 4.78 19.03 14.38
CA ILE A 53 5.47 18.58 15.59
C ILE A 53 6.63 17.67 15.17
N ILE A 54 7.81 17.85 15.78
CA ILE A 54 8.96 16.96 15.60
C ILE A 54 9.29 16.36 16.96
N VAL A 55 9.20 15.04 17.06
CA VAL A 55 9.47 14.27 18.28
C VAL A 55 10.75 13.46 18.08
N GLY A 56 11.86 13.99 18.58
CA GLY A 56 13.20 13.47 18.35
C GLY A 56 14.03 14.40 17.44
N PRO A 57 15.17 13.92 16.90
CA PRO A 57 16.02 14.72 16.03
C PRO A 57 15.32 15.10 14.71
N ASP A 58 15.49 16.34 14.25
CA ASP A 58 15.02 16.80 12.95
C ASP A 58 15.98 16.32 11.83
N LEU A 59 15.58 16.42 10.57
CA LEU A 59 16.29 15.93 9.41
C LEU A 59 17.75 16.44 9.31
N LYS A 60 18.01 17.69 9.69
CA LYS A 60 19.37 18.29 9.74
C LYS A 60 20.30 17.61 10.74
N ASP A 61 19.74 17.03 11.80
CA ASP A 61 20.46 16.41 12.91
C ASP A 61 20.70 14.91 12.67
N LEU A 62 20.10 14.33 11.63
CA LEU A 62 20.25 12.93 11.27
C LEU A 62 21.52 12.70 10.45
N GLU A 63 22.40 11.81 10.90
CA GLU A 63 23.51 11.26 10.11
C GLU A 63 23.01 10.23 9.06
N LYS A 64 23.88 9.85 8.11
CA LYS A 64 23.54 8.86 7.08
C LYS A 64 23.43 7.44 7.65
N LYS A 65 22.25 7.07 8.11
CA LYS A 65 21.84 5.71 8.51
C LYS A 65 20.34 5.51 8.31
N SER A 66 19.83 4.34 8.69
CA SER A 66 18.39 4.05 8.76
C SER A 66 17.88 4.36 10.17
N TYR A 67 16.72 5.02 10.29
CA TYR A 67 16.11 5.37 11.58
C TYR A 67 14.70 4.80 11.73
N PRO A 68 14.29 4.40 12.95
CA PRO A 68 12.88 4.35 13.34
C PRO A 68 12.18 5.64 12.95
N PHE A 69 10.99 5.52 12.36
CA PHE A 69 10.26 6.69 11.88
C PHE A 69 8.75 6.51 11.95
N GLY A 70 8.06 7.52 12.46
CA GLY A 70 6.61 7.62 12.49
C GLY A 70 6.14 8.89 11.79
N ILE A 71 5.18 8.75 10.87
CA ILE A 71 4.36 9.88 10.40
C ILE A 71 3.00 9.72 11.07
N TYR A 72 2.59 10.69 11.88
CA TYR A 72 1.29 10.67 12.54
C TYR A 72 0.52 11.93 12.12
N ILE A 73 -0.54 11.76 11.35
CA ILE A 73 -1.35 12.85 10.83
C ILE A 73 -2.72 12.81 11.50
N GLU A 74 -3.13 13.93 12.05
CA GLU A 74 -4.46 14.12 12.61
C GLU A 74 -5.23 15.11 11.75
N VAL A 75 -6.44 14.75 11.37
CA VAL A 75 -7.32 15.58 10.53
C VAL A 75 -8.66 15.81 11.20
N ALA A 76 -9.24 16.99 11.03
CA ALA A 76 -10.58 17.31 11.51
C ALA A 76 -11.35 18.13 10.47
N GLY A 77 -12.66 17.92 10.40
CA GLY A 77 -13.56 18.53 9.43
C GLY A 77 -14.95 17.96 9.60
N LYS A 78 -16.00 18.73 9.27
CA LYS A 78 -17.39 18.33 9.53
C LYS A 78 -17.84 17.10 8.76
N GLU A 79 -17.25 16.88 7.59
CA GLU A 79 -17.57 15.77 6.68
C GLU A 79 -16.59 14.59 6.81
N LEU A 80 -15.62 14.66 7.75
CA LEU A 80 -14.67 13.57 7.98
C LEU A 80 -15.25 12.49 8.90
N GLU A 81 -15.15 11.25 8.43
CA GLU A 81 -15.52 10.04 9.15
C GLU A 81 -14.28 9.16 9.32
N GLU A 82 -14.22 8.35 10.39
CA GLU A 82 -13.10 7.41 10.61
C GLU A 82 -12.89 6.43 9.44
N GLU A 83 -13.94 6.13 8.65
CA GLU A 83 -13.85 5.30 7.44
C GLU A 83 -12.96 5.92 6.35
N LEU A 84 -12.64 7.21 6.43
CA LEU A 84 -11.75 7.89 5.49
C LEU A 84 -10.28 7.86 5.91
N GLU A 85 -9.96 7.39 7.12
CA GLU A 85 -8.58 7.39 7.61
C GLU A 85 -7.64 6.63 6.65
N GLY A 86 -8.01 5.42 6.21
CA GLY A 86 -7.20 4.63 5.27
C GLY A 86 -7.05 5.28 3.89
N VAL A 87 -8.09 5.98 3.42
CA VAL A 87 -8.09 6.71 2.15
C VAL A 87 -7.12 7.89 2.20
N ILE A 88 -7.16 8.67 3.29
CA ILE A 88 -6.27 9.82 3.50
C ILE A 88 -4.84 9.34 3.71
N GLU A 89 -4.64 8.27 4.49
CA GLU A 89 -3.33 7.68 4.77
C GLU A 89 -2.63 7.25 3.48
N ARG A 90 -3.38 6.69 2.52
CA ARG A 90 -2.78 6.29 1.24
C ARG A 90 -2.20 7.46 0.44
N ARG A 91 -2.70 8.68 0.63
CA ARG A 91 -2.20 9.88 -0.07
C ARG A 91 -0.86 10.37 0.46
N ILE A 92 -0.43 9.94 1.65
CA ILE A 92 0.92 10.25 2.18
C ILE A 92 1.97 9.80 1.17
N HIS A 93 1.82 8.59 0.60
CA HIS A 93 2.71 8.07 -0.42
C HIS A 93 2.81 8.98 -1.65
N GLU A 94 1.68 9.40 -2.21
CA GLU A 94 1.66 10.25 -3.40
C GLU A 94 2.27 11.62 -3.12
N TYR A 95 1.80 12.29 -2.05
CA TYR A 95 2.20 13.65 -1.74
C TYR A 95 3.66 13.78 -1.29
N MET A 96 4.21 12.76 -0.62
CA MET A 96 5.65 12.75 -0.32
C MET A 96 6.50 12.56 -1.58
N ASN A 97 6.06 11.73 -2.54
CA ASN A 97 6.80 11.52 -3.79
C ASN A 97 6.66 12.69 -4.78
N TYR A 98 5.80 13.67 -4.52
CA TYR A 98 5.79 14.91 -5.30
C TYR A 98 6.94 15.86 -4.92
N ILE A 99 7.65 15.62 -3.83
CA ILE A 99 8.75 16.48 -3.36
C ILE A 99 10.05 16.01 -4.00
N GLU A 100 10.74 16.88 -4.74
CA GLU A 100 12.04 16.55 -5.38
C GLU A 100 13.03 16.01 -4.33
N GLY A 101 13.55 14.80 -4.59
CA GLY A 101 14.52 14.12 -3.73
C GLY A 101 13.92 13.54 -2.46
N VAL A 102 12.61 13.32 -2.40
CA VAL A 102 11.95 12.46 -1.42
C VAL A 102 11.40 11.23 -2.13
N MET A 103 11.87 10.05 -1.73
CA MET A 103 11.32 8.77 -2.19
C MET A 103 10.56 8.15 -1.03
N HIS A 104 9.25 7.97 -1.15
CA HIS A 104 8.40 7.26 -0.19
C HIS A 104 7.87 5.97 -0.81
N LEU A 105 8.12 4.82 -0.19
CA LEU A 105 7.62 3.52 -0.66
C LEU A 105 6.75 2.85 0.41
N ASN A 106 5.94 1.90 -0.05
CA ASN A 106 5.04 1.07 0.74
C ASN A 106 3.92 1.87 1.42
N GLN A 107 3.52 1.46 2.63
CA GLN A 107 2.36 1.96 3.37
C GLN A 107 2.38 1.49 4.84
N ARG A 108 1.54 2.10 5.69
CA ARG A 108 1.29 1.64 7.08
C ARG A 108 2.58 1.35 7.85
N TYR A 109 2.74 0.14 8.37
CA TYR A 109 3.89 -0.32 9.18
C TYR A 109 5.14 -0.69 8.35
N ASP A 110 5.06 -0.62 7.01
CA ASP A 110 6.15 -1.06 6.13
C ASP A 110 6.77 0.09 5.33
N ILE A 111 6.53 1.34 5.73
CA ILE A 111 7.06 2.51 5.03
C ILE A 111 8.58 2.46 4.84
N TRP A 112 9.04 2.97 3.70
CA TRP A 112 10.46 3.11 3.40
C TRP A 112 10.73 4.41 2.68
N ILE A 113 11.40 5.32 3.38
CA ILE A 113 11.60 6.68 2.90
C ILE A 113 13.09 6.96 2.77
N ARG A 114 13.49 7.63 1.70
CA ARG A 114 14.84 8.18 1.52
C ARG A 114 14.76 9.64 1.13
N ILE A 115 15.68 10.42 1.67
CA ILE A 115 15.91 11.82 1.28
C ILE A 115 17.22 11.87 0.52
N SER A 116 17.25 12.52 -0.64
CA SER A 116 18.45 12.62 -1.47
C SER A 116 19.47 13.59 -0.86
N LYS A 117 20.76 13.32 -1.06
CA LYS A 117 21.84 14.26 -0.69
C LYS A 117 21.68 15.61 -1.39
N ARG A 118 21.34 15.57 -2.68
CA ARG A 118 21.16 16.77 -3.51
C ARG A 118 20.06 17.70 -2.97
N SER A 119 18.89 17.16 -2.63
CA SER A 119 17.78 17.96 -2.11
C SER A 119 18.04 18.46 -0.70
N PHE A 120 18.72 17.66 0.13
CA PHE A 120 19.18 18.12 1.44
C PHE A 120 20.14 19.31 1.30
N ASP A 121 21.12 19.23 0.40
CA ASP A 121 22.10 20.29 0.14
C ASP A 121 21.44 21.57 -0.45
N LYS A 122 20.32 21.44 -1.16
CA LYS A 122 19.47 22.57 -1.60
C LYS A 122 18.71 23.26 -0.46
N GLY A 123 18.58 22.62 0.70
CA GLY A 123 17.92 23.16 1.88
C GLY A 123 16.75 22.34 2.41
N LEU A 124 16.41 21.18 1.80
CA LEU A 124 15.40 20.24 2.33
C LEU A 124 15.98 19.50 3.55
N ASN A 125 16.22 20.23 4.63
CA ASN A 125 16.94 19.80 5.82
C ASN A 125 16.09 19.82 7.10
N SER A 126 14.77 19.97 6.97
CA SER A 126 13.83 19.88 8.09
C SER A 126 12.54 19.18 7.67
N PHE A 127 11.97 18.38 8.57
CA PHE A 127 10.66 17.78 8.38
C PHE A 127 9.55 18.84 8.25
N VAL A 128 9.77 20.07 8.72
CA VAL A 128 8.82 21.18 8.56
C VAL A 128 8.47 21.42 7.09
N TYR A 129 9.44 21.33 6.17
CA TYR A 129 9.18 21.52 4.74
C TYR A 129 8.28 20.41 4.18
N ILE A 130 8.55 19.16 4.56
CA ILE A 130 7.72 18.01 4.15
C ILE A 130 6.31 18.16 4.72
N GLY A 131 6.19 18.51 6.01
CA GLY A 131 4.90 18.75 6.66
C GLY A 131 4.09 19.84 5.98
N LYS A 132 4.70 20.98 5.63
CA LYS A 132 4.03 22.06 4.90
C LYS A 132 3.50 21.60 3.53
N VAL A 133 4.29 20.82 2.80
CA VAL A 133 3.85 20.28 1.50
C VAL A 133 2.65 19.35 1.70
N LEU A 134 2.74 18.40 2.64
CA LEU A 134 1.64 17.51 2.97
C LEU A 134 0.37 18.28 3.35
N GLN A 135 0.46 19.24 4.27
CA GLN A 135 -0.70 20.04 4.71
C GLN A 135 -1.39 20.76 3.54
N ARG A 136 -0.61 21.37 2.64
CA ARG A 136 -1.14 22.09 1.48
C ARG A 136 -1.77 21.15 0.46
N LEU A 137 -1.14 20.01 0.17
CA LEU A 137 -1.68 19.03 -0.76
C LEU A 137 -2.95 18.37 -0.20
N PHE A 138 -2.95 17.95 1.07
CA PHE A 138 -4.14 17.40 1.72
C PHE A 138 -5.33 18.36 1.69
N LYS A 139 -5.15 19.62 2.09
CA LYS A 139 -6.24 20.62 2.06
C LYS A 139 -6.70 20.96 0.63
N SER A 140 -5.79 20.94 -0.34
CA SER A 140 -6.11 21.25 -1.74
C SER A 140 -6.91 20.12 -2.41
N GLU A 141 -6.47 18.88 -2.22
CA GLU A 141 -7.04 17.70 -2.88
C GLU A 141 -8.24 17.13 -2.13
N LEU A 142 -8.30 17.31 -0.81
CA LEU A 142 -9.40 16.88 0.05
C LEU A 142 -9.93 18.08 0.87
N PRO A 143 -10.72 18.98 0.25
CA PRO A 143 -11.24 20.18 0.92
C PRO A 143 -12.11 19.92 2.16
N ILE A 144 -12.53 18.67 2.38
CA ILE A 144 -13.21 18.22 3.59
C ILE A 144 -12.31 18.24 4.85
N ILE A 145 -10.98 18.34 4.67
CA ILE A 145 -10.01 18.52 5.76
C ILE A 145 -9.96 20.01 6.11
N GLU A 146 -10.62 20.39 7.20
CA GLU A 146 -10.63 21.78 7.72
C GLU A 146 -9.39 22.07 8.57
N LYS A 147 -8.97 21.11 9.39
CA LYS A 147 -7.75 21.18 10.21
C LYS A 147 -6.84 19.98 9.96
N ILE A 148 -5.54 20.23 9.95
CA ILE A 148 -4.53 19.18 9.86
C ILE A 148 -3.34 19.46 10.79
N GLN A 149 -2.96 18.46 11.58
CA GLN A 149 -1.79 18.46 12.43
C GLN A 149 -0.91 17.27 12.05
N ILE A 150 0.41 17.48 11.95
CA ILE A 150 1.36 16.43 11.56
C ILE A 150 2.44 16.31 12.62
N ALA A 151 2.70 15.10 13.11
CA ALA A 151 3.86 14.78 13.91
C ALA A 151 4.82 13.85 13.14
N PHE A 152 6.08 14.26 13.05
CA PHE A 152 7.17 13.42 12.60
C PHE A 152 7.95 12.93 13.81
N ILE A 153 8.09 11.61 13.93
CA ILE A 153 8.63 10.95 15.13
C ILE A 153 9.90 10.19 14.72
N THR A 154 11.04 10.60 15.26
CA THR A 154 12.37 10.00 15.05
C THR A 154 13.00 9.51 16.35
N ASP A 155 12.41 9.84 17.51
CA ASP A 155 12.76 9.25 18.80
C ASP A 155 12.40 7.75 18.81
N PRO A 156 13.38 6.83 18.98
CA PRO A 156 13.12 5.39 18.87
C PRO A 156 12.07 4.84 19.83
N GLU A 157 12.03 5.33 21.08
CA GLU A 157 11.08 4.86 22.07
C GLU A 157 9.67 5.35 21.76
N LYS A 158 9.54 6.61 21.30
CA LYS A 158 8.25 7.14 20.86
C LYS A 158 7.74 6.51 19.57
N VAL A 159 8.64 6.17 18.63
CA VAL A 159 8.25 5.39 17.45
C VAL A 159 7.73 4.03 17.87
N LYS A 160 8.42 3.33 18.78
CA LYS A 160 7.99 2.01 19.28
C LYS A 160 6.66 2.07 20.03
N GLU A 161 6.44 3.10 20.84
CA GLU A 161 5.17 3.33 21.55
C GLU A 161 4.02 3.52 20.55
N LYS A 162 4.18 4.46 19.61
CA LYS A 162 3.13 4.78 18.62
C LYS A 162 2.94 3.71 17.56
N PHE A 163 3.97 2.91 17.28
CA PHE A 163 3.84 1.74 16.41
C PHE A 163 2.80 0.74 16.92
N LYS A 164 2.68 0.55 18.24
CA LYS A 164 1.65 -0.34 18.82
C LYS A 164 0.24 0.16 18.52
N GLU A 165 -0.01 1.46 18.75
CA GLU A 165 -1.27 2.12 18.41
C GLU A 165 -1.59 2.00 16.91
N ALA A 166 -0.59 2.18 16.06
CA ALA A 166 -0.73 2.03 14.62
C ALA A 166 -1.15 0.59 14.25
N MET A 167 -0.46 -0.43 14.79
CA MET A 167 -0.79 -1.84 14.53
C MET A 167 -2.20 -2.21 15.01
N GLU A 168 -2.61 -1.76 16.20
CA GLU A 168 -3.97 -1.97 16.72
C GLU A 168 -5.02 -1.30 15.81
N THR A 169 -4.74 -0.10 15.32
CA THR A 169 -5.63 0.62 14.42
C THR A 169 -5.77 -0.10 13.07
N TYR A 170 -4.68 -0.57 12.48
CA TYR A 170 -4.73 -1.31 11.22
C TYR A 170 -5.51 -2.62 11.36
N GLU A 171 -5.28 -3.38 12.44
CA GLU A 171 -6.01 -4.61 12.68
C GLU A 171 -7.51 -4.35 12.87
N ALA A 172 -7.90 -3.29 13.59
CA ALA A 172 -9.30 -2.91 13.73
C ALA A 172 -9.95 -2.55 12.38
N ARG A 173 -9.24 -1.80 11.52
CA ARG A 173 -9.71 -1.47 10.15
C ARG A 173 -9.88 -2.74 9.32
N ASP A 174 -8.89 -3.63 9.34
CA ASP A 174 -8.88 -4.82 8.51
C ASP A 174 -9.88 -5.88 8.98
N ALA A 175 -10.04 -6.06 10.29
CA ALA A 175 -11.02 -6.98 10.86
C ALA A 175 -12.46 -6.64 10.43
N LYS A 176 -12.79 -5.35 10.30
CA LYS A 176 -14.10 -4.90 9.78
C LYS A 176 -14.35 -5.37 8.35
N ALA A 177 -13.32 -5.43 7.51
CA ALA A 177 -13.43 -5.85 6.11
C ALA A 177 -13.63 -7.36 5.94
N ARG A 178 -13.07 -8.18 6.83
CA ARG A 178 -13.07 -9.66 6.70
C ARG A 178 -14.46 -10.31 6.75
N GLY A 179 -15.46 -9.63 7.31
CA GLY A 179 -16.81 -10.18 7.48
C GLY A 179 -17.71 -10.12 6.24
N LEU A 180 -17.35 -9.31 5.24
CA LEU A 180 -18.19 -9.03 4.08
C LEU A 180 -17.80 -9.93 2.90
N LYS A 181 -18.80 -10.53 2.24
CA LYS A 181 -18.56 -11.42 1.08
C LYS A 181 -18.74 -10.68 -0.25
N ASP A 182 -18.06 -11.19 -1.27
CA ASP A 182 -18.19 -10.62 -2.61
C ASP A 182 -19.62 -10.76 -3.14
N GLU A 183 -20.33 -11.81 -2.78
CA GLU A 183 -21.71 -12.07 -3.21
C GLU A 183 -22.73 -11.14 -2.53
N GLU A 184 -22.39 -10.52 -1.40
CA GLU A 184 -23.27 -9.66 -0.59
C GLU A 184 -23.26 -8.20 -1.04
N VAL A 185 -22.37 -7.83 -1.97
CA VAL A 185 -22.24 -6.47 -2.49
C VAL A 185 -22.66 -6.38 -3.95
N ASP A 186 -23.18 -5.21 -4.34
CA ASP A 186 -23.62 -4.86 -5.69
C ASP A 186 -22.49 -4.30 -6.57
N ALA A 187 -21.45 -3.76 -5.95
CA ALA A 187 -20.31 -3.17 -6.62
C ALA A 187 -18.97 -3.56 -6.00
N PHE A 188 -17.94 -3.51 -6.83
CA PHE A 188 -16.54 -3.50 -6.43
C PHE A 188 -15.95 -2.11 -6.62
N TYR A 189 -14.68 -1.96 -6.28
CA TYR A 189 -13.96 -0.70 -6.46
C TYR A 189 -12.69 -0.91 -7.27
N GLY A 190 -12.36 0.09 -8.06
CA GLY A 190 -11.15 0.14 -8.87
C GLY A 190 -10.20 1.19 -8.32
N CYS A 191 -8.90 1.00 -8.52
CA CYS A 191 -7.87 1.98 -8.21
C CYS A 191 -6.85 2.07 -9.35
N THR A 192 -6.57 3.31 -9.79
CA THR A 192 -5.57 3.62 -10.82
C THR A 192 -4.44 4.51 -10.30
N LEU A 193 -4.27 4.63 -8.98
CA LEU A 193 -3.19 5.44 -8.37
C LEU A 193 -1.80 5.06 -8.91
N CYS A 194 -1.55 3.77 -9.13
CA CYS A 194 -0.24 3.30 -9.56
C CYS A 194 0.01 3.38 -11.07
N GLN A 195 -0.89 4.01 -11.86
CA GLN A 195 -0.69 4.17 -13.30
C GLN A 195 0.44 5.15 -13.66
N SER A 196 0.93 5.95 -12.70
CA SER A 196 2.12 6.79 -12.87
C SER A 196 3.36 5.97 -13.25
N PHE A 197 3.47 4.71 -12.80
CA PHE A 197 4.59 3.82 -13.11
C PHE A 197 4.18 2.44 -13.69
N ALA A 198 2.88 2.10 -13.66
CA ALA A 198 2.33 0.90 -14.29
C ALA A 198 1.08 1.27 -15.11
N PRO A 199 1.23 1.87 -16.31
CA PRO A 199 0.14 2.56 -17.01
C PRO A 199 -1.08 1.70 -17.36
N THR A 200 -0.88 0.40 -17.56
CA THR A 200 -1.94 -0.56 -17.91
C THR A 200 -2.56 -1.24 -16.68
N HIS A 201 -2.02 -0.99 -15.49
CA HIS A 201 -2.53 -1.58 -14.25
C HIS A 201 -3.85 -0.94 -13.83
N VAL A 202 -4.79 -1.78 -13.42
CA VAL A 202 -6.03 -1.38 -12.76
C VAL A 202 -6.22 -2.34 -11.59
N CYS A 203 -6.20 -1.83 -10.36
CA CYS A 203 -6.45 -2.67 -9.20
C CYS A 203 -7.96 -2.79 -8.99
N VAL A 204 -8.49 -4.01 -8.92
CA VAL A 204 -9.88 -4.34 -8.59
C VAL A 204 -9.91 -4.85 -7.15
N ILE A 205 -10.75 -4.23 -6.35
CA ILE A 205 -10.84 -4.39 -4.90
C ILE A 205 -12.25 -4.88 -4.58
N THR A 206 -12.32 -6.05 -3.97
CA THR A 206 -13.57 -6.67 -3.52
C THR A 206 -13.54 -6.87 -2.01
N PRO A 207 -14.67 -7.15 -1.35
CA PRO A 207 -14.67 -7.49 0.07
C PRO A 207 -13.67 -8.58 0.44
N GLN A 208 -13.49 -9.58 -0.43
CA GLN A 208 -12.63 -10.74 -0.22
C GLN A 208 -11.31 -10.68 -1.01
N ARG A 209 -10.99 -9.53 -1.62
CA ARG A 209 -9.71 -9.26 -2.28
C ARG A 209 -9.30 -7.81 -2.08
N TYR A 210 -8.42 -7.62 -1.10
CA TYR A 210 -7.76 -6.35 -0.86
C TYR A 210 -6.95 -5.90 -2.08
N SER A 211 -6.73 -4.59 -2.16
CA SER A 211 -5.71 -4.06 -3.07
C SER A 211 -4.36 -4.74 -2.85
N ASN A 212 -3.58 -4.89 -3.93
CA ASN A 212 -2.29 -5.59 -3.85
C ASN A 212 -1.32 -4.94 -2.85
N CYS A 213 -1.42 -3.62 -2.63
CA CYS A 213 -0.59 -2.90 -1.65
C CYS A 213 -0.98 -3.13 -0.19
N GLY A 214 -2.15 -3.72 0.08
CA GLY A 214 -2.67 -3.93 1.43
C GLY A 214 -3.24 -2.68 2.10
N ALA A 215 -3.26 -1.53 1.42
CA ALA A 215 -3.66 -0.25 2.01
C ALA A 215 -5.15 0.06 1.86
N ILE A 216 -5.77 -0.44 0.79
CA ILE A 216 -7.15 -0.09 0.40
C ILE A 216 -8.01 -1.36 0.47
N SER A 217 -8.96 -1.37 1.38
CA SER A 217 -10.05 -2.34 1.50
C SER A 217 -11.23 -1.95 0.61
N TRP A 218 -12.26 -2.82 0.55
CA TRP A 218 -13.52 -2.46 -0.12
C TRP A 218 -14.23 -1.26 0.53
N PHE A 219 -14.17 -1.14 1.86
CA PHE A 219 -14.76 -0.02 2.58
C PHE A 219 -14.03 1.30 2.28
N ASP A 220 -12.69 1.26 2.20
CA ASP A 220 -11.90 2.42 1.76
C ASP A 220 -12.25 2.80 0.32
N GLY A 221 -12.40 1.81 -0.56
CA GLY A 221 -12.83 2.01 -1.94
C GLY A 221 -14.18 2.74 -2.04
N ARG A 222 -15.15 2.30 -1.24
CA ARG A 222 -16.48 2.92 -1.13
C ARG A 222 -16.40 4.34 -0.61
N ALA A 223 -15.68 4.57 0.48
CA ALA A 223 -15.56 5.87 1.10
C ALA A 223 -14.85 6.87 0.15
N ALA A 224 -13.75 6.44 -0.48
CA ALA A 224 -13.00 7.25 -1.44
C ALA A 224 -13.84 7.63 -2.66
N ALA A 225 -14.53 6.68 -3.29
CA ALA A 225 -15.37 6.95 -4.47
C ALA A 225 -16.58 7.85 -4.16
N ARG A 226 -17.05 7.87 -2.90
CA ARG A 226 -18.10 8.78 -2.43
C ARG A 226 -17.58 10.21 -2.26
N VAL A 227 -16.41 10.36 -1.65
CA VAL A 227 -15.81 11.67 -1.34
C VAL A 227 -15.20 12.33 -2.57
N ASP A 228 -14.53 11.56 -3.42
CA ASP A 228 -13.90 12.03 -4.65
C ASP A 228 -14.34 11.17 -5.85
N PRO A 229 -15.54 11.41 -6.40
CA PRO A 229 -16.09 10.59 -7.51
C PRO A 229 -15.29 10.68 -8.81
N LYS A 230 -14.43 11.71 -8.96
CA LYS A 230 -13.55 11.89 -10.13
C LYS A 230 -12.13 11.43 -9.87
N GLY A 231 -11.87 10.93 -8.67
CA GLY A 231 -10.57 10.49 -8.22
C GLY A 231 -10.09 9.20 -8.88
N PRO A 232 -8.89 8.75 -8.48
CA PRO A 232 -8.28 7.53 -8.99
C PRO A 232 -8.92 6.26 -8.42
N ILE A 233 -9.74 6.38 -7.37
CA ILE A 233 -10.53 5.29 -6.80
C ILE A 233 -11.97 5.46 -7.23
N PHE A 234 -12.56 4.44 -7.85
CA PHE A 234 -13.86 4.55 -8.51
C PHE A 234 -14.69 3.30 -8.31
N ARG A 235 -16.01 3.45 -8.39
CA ARG A 235 -16.96 2.33 -8.32
C ARG A 235 -16.94 1.50 -9.60
N ILE A 236 -17.03 0.19 -9.45
CA ILE A 236 -17.18 -0.79 -10.53
C ILE A 236 -18.51 -1.52 -10.31
N GLU A 237 -19.46 -1.29 -11.20
CA GLU A 237 -20.66 -2.13 -11.25
C GLU A 237 -20.24 -3.56 -11.58
N LYS A 238 -20.63 -4.54 -10.74
CA LYS A 238 -20.19 -5.93 -10.92
C LYS A 238 -20.63 -6.49 -12.27
N GLY A 239 -21.87 -6.21 -12.67
CA GLY A 239 -22.48 -6.83 -13.84
C GLY A 239 -22.70 -8.34 -13.64
N GLU A 240 -22.83 -9.07 -14.74
CA GLU A 240 -22.99 -10.53 -14.72
C GLU A 240 -21.74 -11.23 -14.16
N CYS A 241 -21.94 -12.19 -13.25
CA CYS A 241 -20.89 -13.10 -12.82
C CYS A 241 -20.72 -14.22 -13.86
N ILE A 242 -19.59 -14.22 -14.55
CA ILE A 242 -19.28 -15.17 -15.63
C ILE A 242 -18.69 -16.46 -15.06
N ASP A 243 -17.79 -16.32 -14.07
CA ASP A 243 -17.12 -17.46 -13.42
C ASP A 243 -16.90 -17.15 -11.93
N PRO A 244 -17.68 -17.73 -11.00
CA PRO A 244 -17.58 -17.43 -9.58
C PRO A 244 -16.33 -18.03 -8.91
N ILE A 245 -15.69 -19.03 -9.54
CA ILE A 245 -14.47 -19.66 -9.02
C ILE A 245 -13.26 -18.83 -9.40
N ARG A 246 -13.16 -18.42 -10.67
CA ARG A 246 -12.08 -17.52 -11.10
C ARG A 246 -12.32 -16.07 -10.69
N GLY A 247 -13.55 -15.72 -10.32
CA GLY A 247 -13.94 -14.35 -9.99
C GLY A 247 -14.02 -13.47 -11.24
N GLU A 248 -14.61 -13.99 -12.31
CA GLU A 248 -14.82 -13.23 -13.54
C GLU A 248 -16.19 -12.56 -13.54
N TYR A 249 -16.19 -11.26 -13.85
CA TYR A 249 -17.39 -10.45 -13.90
C TYR A 249 -17.37 -9.56 -15.15
N ALA A 250 -18.49 -9.47 -15.85
CA ALA A 250 -18.59 -8.69 -17.09
C ALA A 250 -18.29 -7.20 -16.87
N GLY A 251 -18.82 -6.62 -15.79
CA GLY A 251 -18.61 -5.20 -15.48
C GLY A 251 -17.18 -4.90 -15.03
N VAL A 252 -16.51 -5.86 -14.37
CA VAL A 252 -15.07 -5.76 -14.05
C VAL A 252 -14.23 -5.76 -15.33
N ASN A 253 -14.49 -6.69 -16.25
CA ASN A 253 -13.78 -6.76 -17.53
C ASN A 253 -13.95 -5.47 -18.35
N GLU A 254 -15.17 -4.94 -18.45
CA GLU A 254 -15.44 -3.68 -19.14
C GLU A 254 -14.67 -2.50 -18.53
N MET A 255 -14.72 -2.39 -17.20
CA MET A 255 -14.07 -1.31 -16.48
C MET A 255 -12.55 -1.38 -16.60
N VAL A 256 -11.96 -2.56 -16.41
CA VAL A 256 -10.51 -2.76 -16.54
C VAL A 256 -10.06 -2.46 -17.96
N LYS A 257 -10.80 -2.91 -18.98
CA LYS A 257 -10.51 -2.60 -20.39
C LYS A 257 -10.48 -1.09 -20.62
N ARG A 258 -11.48 -0.37 -20.12
CA ARG A 258 -11.55 1.08 -20.26
C ARG A 258 -10.38 1.78 -19.56
N LYS A 259 -10.10 1.41 -18.32
CA LYS A 259 -9.11 2.08 -17.46
C LYS A 259 -7.66 1.69 -17.77
N SER A 260 -7.42 0.56 -18.42
CA SER A 260 -6.09 0.13 -18.88
C SER A 260 -5.74 0.62 -20.30
N GLY A 261 -6.59 1.46 -20.91
CA GLY A 261 -6.40 1.89 -22.31
C GLY A 261 -6.67 0.80 -23.34
N GLY A 262 -7.36 -0.28 -22.97
CA GLY A 262 -7.71 -1.41 -23.83
C GLY A 262 -6.73 -2.58 -23.77
N GLU A 263 -5.59 -2.43 -23.09
CA GLU A 263 -4.56 -3.48 -23.02
C GLU A 263 -5.06 -4.72 -22.26
N ILE A 264 -5.73 -4.52 -21.13
CA ILE A 264 -6.24 -5.61 -20.30
C ILE A 264 -7.73 -5.76 -20.55
N THR A 265 -8.12 -6.81 -21.27
CA THR A 265 -9.51 -7.02 -21.71
C THR A 265 -10.30 -7.97 -20.81
N ARG A 266 -9.62 -8.79 -20.01
CA ARG A 266 -10.21 -9.81 -19.15
C ARG A 266 -9.40 -9.97 -17.87
N VAL A 267 -10.06 -10.12 -16.73
CA VAL A 267 -9.43 -10.36 -15.44
C VAL A 267 -10.16 -11.45 -14.66
N TRP A 268 -9.39 -12.38 -14.11
CA TRP A 268 -9.79 -13.37 -13.13
C TRP A 268 -9.22 -12.97 -11.78
N LEU A 269 -10.12 -12.71 -10.83
CA LEU A 269 -9.77 -12.16 -9.52
C LEU A 269 -9.18 -13.19 -8.56
N TYR A 270 -9.29 -14.49 -8.78
CA TYR A 270 -8.87 -15.48 -7.77
C TYR A 270 -7.91 -16.55 -8.31
N THR A 271 -7.02 -16.17 -9.22
CA THR A 271 -6.02 -17.03 -9.84
C THR A 271 -4.72 -16.29 -10.15
N ALA A 272 -3.63 -17.04 -10.22
CA ALA A 272 -2.33 -16.62 -10.73
C ALA A 272 -2.12 -17.01 -12.21
N PHE A 273 -3.09 -17.67 -12.86
CA PHE A 273 -2.93 -18.22 -14.22
C PHE A 273 -4.04 -17.77 -15.20
N GLY A 274 -3.70 -17.75 -16.50
CA GLY A 274 -4.57 -17.39 -17.59
C GLY A 274 -4.78 -15.89 -17.71
N TYR A 275 -5.72 -15.34 -16.93
CA TYR A 275 -6.01 -13.90 -16.92
C TYR A 275 -5.85 -13.32 -15.51
N PRO A 276 -4.71 -13.53 -14.84
CA PRO A 276 -4.54 -13.07 -13.48
C PRO A 276 -4.70 -11.55 -13.41
N HIS A 277 -5.18 -11.06 -12.27
CA HIS A 277 -5.20 -9.64 -12.01
C HIS A 277 -3.76 -9.07 -12.06
N THR A 278 -3.57 -7.97 -12.80
CA THR A 278 -2.23 -7.38 -13.01
C THR A 278 -1.61 -6.86 -11.71
N SER A 279 -0.31 -6.63 -11.70
CA SER A 279 0.39 -6.07 -10.54
C SER A 279 1.20 -4.83 -10.91
N CYS A 280 1.08 -3.76 -10.12
CA CYS A 280 1.83 -2.52 -10.35
C CYS A 280 3.29 -2.62 -9.88
N GLY A 281 3.53 -2.82 -8.59
CA GLY A 281 4.87 -2.87 -7.99
C GLY A 281 4.91 -2.59 -6.48
N CYS A 282 3.80 -2.11 -5.90
CA CYS A 282 3.68 -1.80 -4.47
C CYS A 282 3.10 -2.96 -3.64
N PHE A 283 3.00 -4.17 -4.20
CA PHE A 283 2.50 -5.34 -3.48
C PHE A 283 3.36 -5.69 -2.25
N GLU A 284 2.73 -6.22 -1.20
CA GLU A 284 3.42 -6.63 0.03
C GLU A 284 4.18 -7.95 -0.17
N ALA A 285 3.63 -8.84 -1.00
CA ALA A 285 4.22 -10.12 -1.36
C ALA A 285 3.89 -10.54 -2.80
N VAL A 286 4.56 -11.59 -3.26
CA VAL A 286 4.32 -12.22 -4.57
C VAL A 286 4.09 -13.71 -4.36
N ALA A 287 3.01 -14.23 -4.93
CA ALA A 287 2.87 -15.66 -5.21
C ALA A 287 3.58 -15.99 -6.53
N PHE A 288 4.46 -16.98 -6.52
CA PHE A 288 5.25 -17.39 -7.68
C PHE A 288 5.17 -18.90 -7.89
N TYR A 289 5.07 -19.35 -9.14
CA TYR A 289 4.93 -20.76 -9.48
C TYR A 289 6.26 -21.52 -9.45
N ILE A 290 6.21 -22.73 -8.89
CA ILE A 290 7.32 -23.68 -8.75
C ILE A 290 6.92 -24.95 -9.50
N PRO A 291 7.35 -25.10 -10.78
CA PRO A 291 6.93 -26.22 -11.63
C PRO A 291 7.30 -27.60 -11.08
N GLU A 292 8.43 -27.74 -10.40
CA GLU A 292 8.99 -29.00 -9.92
C GLU A 292 8.08 -29.72 -8.91
N VAL A 293 7.25 -28.97 -8.20
CA VAL A 293 6.30 -29.47 -7.21
C VAL A 293 4.87 -29.09 -7.52
N ASP A 294 4.62 -28.56 -8.72
CA ASP A 294 3.30 -28.11 -9.19
C ASP A 294 2.59 -27.25 -8.12
N GLY A 295 3.27 -26.21 -7.64
CA GLY A 295 2.80 -25.41 -6.50
C GLY A 295 3.21 -23.94 -6.57
N LEU A 296 2.73 -23.14 -5.63
CA LEU A 296 3.07 -21.72 -5.50
C LEU A 296 3.90 -21.49 -4.24
N GLY A 297 5.03 -20.79 -4.39
CA GLY A 297 5.74 -20.16 -3.28
C GLY A 297 5.20 -18.75 -3.04
N ILE A 298 5.37 -18.23 -1.83
CA ILE A 298 5.07 -16.82 -1.49
C ILE A 298 6.36 -16.17 -1.00
N VAL A 299 6.67 -14.96 -1.46
CA VAL A 299 7.79 -14.17 -0.93
C VAL A 299 7.39 -12.73 -0.67
N HIS A 300 7.76 -12.19 0.50
CA HIS A 300 7.44 -10.81 0.87
C HIS A 300 8.63 -9.87 0.67
N ARG A 301 8.34 -8.57 0.56
CA ARG A 301 9.33 -7.53 0.23
C ARG A 301 10.54 -7.45 1.16
N GLY A 302 10.33 -7.78 2.44
CA GLY A 302 11.36 -7.75 3.48
C GLY A 302 12.22 -9.01 3.55
N PHE A 303 11.94 -10.04 2.74
CA PHE A 303 12.72 -11.28 2.74
C PHE A 303 14.10 -11.03 2.11
N ALA A 304 15.16 -11.22 2.91
CA ALA A 304 16.53 -10.87 2.53
C ALA A 304 17.25 -12.00 1.78
N GLU A 305 16.77 -13.24 1.91
CA GLU A 305 17.39 -14.42 1.34
C GLU A 305 16.83 -14.75 -0.05
N ASN A 306 17.36 -15.81 -0.65
CA ASN A 306 16.81 -16.36 -1.89
C ASN A 306 15.67 -17.34 -1.57
N THR A 307 14.66 -17.31 -2.42
CA THR A 307 13.57 -18.29 -2.42
C THR A 307 14.07 -19.70 -2.81
N PRO A 308 13.26 -20.76 -2.66
CA PRO A 308 13.63 -22.11 -3.08
C PRO A 308 14.01 -22.25 -4.55
N ILE A 309 13.57 -21.32 -5.41
CA ILE A 309 13.94 -21.27 -6.83
C ILE A 309 15.23 -20.46 -7.09
N GLY A 310 15.96 -20.08 -6.04
CA GLY A 310 17.23 -19.36 -6.12
C GLY A 310 17.12 -17.87 -6.43
N LEU A 311 15.91 -17.31 -6.48
CA LEU A 311 15.67 -15.90 -6.80
C LEU A 311 15.36 -15.08 -5.54
N SER A 312 15.85 -13.84 -5.50
CA SER A 312 15.48 -12.87 -4.48
C SER A 312 14.09 -12.28 -4.74
N PHE A 313 13.50 -11.64 -3.72
CA PHE A 313 12.24 -10.90 -3.87
C PHE A 313 12.30 -9.89 -5.03
N SER A 314 13.40 -9.13 -5.17
CA SER A 314 13.51 -8.10 -6.21
C SER A 314 13.39 -8.67 -7.62
N THR A 315 14.02 -9.82 -7.88
CA THR A 315 13.99 -10.47 -9.20
C THR A 315 12.60 -11.02 -9.53
N ILE A 316 11.93 -11.60 -8.53
CA ILE A 316 10.55 -12.07 -8.66
C ILE A 316 9.59 -10.89 -8.87
N ALA A 317 9.77 -9.81 -8.12
CA ALA A 317 8.96 -8.60 -8.22
C ALA A 317 9.08 -7.94 -9.61
N ASP A 318 10.29 -7.88 -10.17
CA ASP A 318 10.52 -7.35 -11.53
C ASP A 318 9.79 -8.18 -12.60
N SER A 319 9.65 -9.49 -12.39
CA SER A 319 8.88 -10.38 -13.28
C SER A 319 7.36 -10.20 -13.14
N THR A 320 6.90 -9.78 -11.96
CA THR A 320 5.48 -9.68 -11.60
C THR A 320 4.89 -8.29 -11.91
N ALA A 321 5.70 -7.24 -11.77
CA ALA A 321 5.29 -5.85 -11.84
C ALA A 321 5.06 -5.33 -13.27
N GLY A 322 4.58 -4.08 -13.35
CA GLY A 322 4.46 -3.31 -14.60
C GLY A 322 3.09 -3.35 -15.26
N GLY A 323 2.04 -3.81 -14.57
CA GLY A 323 0.68 -3.79 -15.10
C GLY A 323 0.40 -4.84 -16.18
N ARG A 324 1.15 -5.95 -16.16
CA ARG A 324 1.04 -7.07 -17.10
C ARG A 324 0.33 -8.26 -16.46
N GLN A 325 -0.25 -9.12 -17.30
CA GLN A 325 -0.70 -10.45 -16.89
C GLN A 325 0.44 -11.43 -17.11
N VAL A 326 0.93 -12.03 -16.02
CA VAL A 326 2.07 -12.94 -16.05
C VAL A 326 1.66 -14.21 -15.35
N ASP A 327 1.60 -15.31 -16.09
CA ASP A 327 1.19 -16.61 -15.55
C ASP A 327 2.16 -17.09 -14.47
N GLY A 328 1.60 -17.52 -13.36
CA GLY A 328 2.35 -18.03 -12.22
C GLY A 328 3.07 -16.94 -11.41
N PHE A 329 2.88 -15.66 -11.70
CA PHE A 329 3.47 -14.55 -10.92
C PHE A 329 2.40 -13.53 -10.56
N HIS A 330 2.10 -13.41 -9.27
CA HIS A 330 0.97 -12.63 -8.81
C HIS A 330 1.28 -11.82 -7.55
N GLY A 331 1.21 -10.49 -7.66
CA GLY A 331 1.34 -9.59 -6.52
C GLY A 331 0.11 -9.67 -5.62
N ILE A 332 0.35 -9.83 -4.32
CA ILE A 332 -0.69 -10.05 -3.30
C ILE A 332 -0.41 -9.22 -2.05
N SER A 333 -1.47 -8.90 -1.31
CA SER A 333 -1.39 -8.31 0.02
C SER A 333 -1.51 -9.38 1.10
N ILE A 334 -1.09 -9.05 2.32
CA ILE A 334 -1.19 -9.96 3.47
C ILE A 334 -2.66 -10.23 3.82
N GLU A 335 -3.53 -9.21 3.76
CA GLU A 335 -4.96 -9.40 4.00
C GLU A 335 -5.62 -10.30 2.94
N TYR A 336 -5.17 -10.29 1.68
CA TYR A 336 -5.70 -11.23 0.69
C TYR A 336 -5.36 -12.68 1.02
N MET A 337 -4.21 -12.97 1.65
CA MET A 337 -3.86 -14.33 2.12
C MET A 337 -4.79 -14.84 3.23
N ARG A 338 -5.48 -13.93 3.93
CA ARG A 338 -6.48 -14.25 4.98
C ARG A 338 -7.87 -14.50 4.40
N SER A 339 -8.06 -14.26 3.11
CA SER A 339 -9.35 -14.40 2.44
C SER A 339 -9.70 -15.87 2.18
N PRO A 340 -10.97 -16.28 2.32
CA PRO A 340 -11.43 -17.58 1.84
C PRO A 340 -11.40 -17.69 0.30
N LYS A 341 -11.28 -16.57 -0.41
CA LYS A 341 -11.11 -16.51 -1.88
C LYS A 341 -9.63 -16.50 -2.31
N PHE A 342 -8.70 -16.61 -1.37
CA PHE A 342 -7.25 -16.56 -1.65
C PHE A 342 -6.88 -17.61 -2.69
N LEU A 343 -6.57 -17.16 -3.92
CA LEU A 343 -6.18 -17.99 -5.07
C LEU A 343 -7.08 -19.23 -5.24
N GLN A 344 -8.39 -19.09 -4.97
CA GLN A 344 -9.29 -20.24 -4.86
C GLN A 344 -9.37 -21.07 -6.15
N ALA A 345 -9.20 -20.45 -7.32
CA ALA A 345 -9.22 -21.16 -8.60
C ALA A 345 -7.98 -22.05 -8.80
N ASP A 346 -6.92 -21.80 -8.04
CA ASP A 346 -5.67 -22.55 -8.09
C ASP A 346 -5.55 -23.56 -6.92
N GLY A 347 -6.55 -23.65 -6.04
CA GLY A 347 -6.54 -24.50 -4.84
C GLY A 347 -6.20 -23.76 -3.53
N GLY A 348 -6.03 -22.44 -3.58
CA GLY A 348 -5.75 -21.62 -2.40
C GLY A 348 -4.56 -22.12 -1.57
N TRP A 349 -4.74 -22.27 -0.26
CA TRP A 349 -3.67 -22.72 0.64
C TRP A 349 -3.14 -24.14 0.34
N GLU A 350 -3.94 -25.02 -0.28
CA GLU A 350 -3.48 -26.36 -0.70
C GLU A 350 -2.42 -26.30 -1.81
N ARG A 351 -2.39 -25.19 -2.57
CA ARG A 351 -1.41 -24.95 -3.62
C ARG A 351 -0.12 -24.32 -3.11
N ILE A 352 -0.09 -23.85 -1.86
CA ILE A 352 1.09 -23.16 -1.31
C ILE A 352 2.09 -24.19 -0.80
N VAL A 353 3.28 -24.19 -1.40
CA VAL A 353 4.34 -25.17 -1.13
C VAL A 353 5.55 -24.56 -0.44
N TRP A 354 5.60 -23.25 -0.25
CA TRP A 354 6.64 -22.56 0.52
C TRP A 354 6.22 -21.13 0.88
N VAL A 355 6.54 -20.68 2.09
CA VAL A 355 6.27 -19.30 2.55
C VAL A 355 7.21 -18.90 3.68
N PRO A 356 7.83 -17.71 3.70
CA PRO A 356 8.67 -17.26 4.80
C PRO A 356 7.96 -17.37 6.15
N GLU A 357 8.70 -17.78 7.19
CA GLU A 357 8.18 -17.93 8.55
C GLU A 357 7.48 -16.65 9.05
N THR A 358 8.04 -15.48 8.72
CA THR A 358 7.47 -14.16 9.04
C THR A 358 6.07 -13.94 8.46
N ILE A 359 5.77 -14.51 7.29
CA ILE A 359 4.44 -14.44 6.68
C ILE A 359 3.54 -15.50 7.29
N LYS A 360 4.06 -16.72 7.43
CA LYS A 360 3.34 -17.85 8.01
C LYS A 360 2.76 -17.51 9.38
N GLU A 361 3.56 -16.93 10.27
CA GLU A 361 3.11 -16.53 11.60
C GLU A 361 2.05 -15.41 11.56
N ARG A 362 2.13 -14.48 10.60
CA ARG A 362 1.15 -13.39 10.46
C ARG A 362 -0.23 -13.82 9.97
N VAL A 363 -0.32 -14.93 9.26
CA VAL A 363 -1.58 -15.43 8.67
C VAL A 363 -1.93 -16.84 9.14
N LYS A 364 -1.23 -17.34 10.16
CA LYS A 364 -1.32 -18.71 10.69
C LYS A 364 -2.75 -19.15 10.98
N ASP A 365 -3.52 -18.28 11.61
CA ASP A 365 -4.91 -18.56 12.00
C ASP A 365 -5.87 -18.68 10.81
N PHE A 366 -5.43 -18.28 9.61
CA PHE A 366 -6.18 -18.33 8.36
C PHE A 366 -5.71 -19.45 7.43
N ILE A 367 -4.62 -20.16 7.77
CA ILE A 367 -4.18 -21.36 7.06
C ILE A 367 -4.97 -22.56 7.59
N PRO A 368 -5.46 -23.48 6.73
CA PRO A 368 -6.09 -24.71 7.18
C PRO A 368 -5.21 -25.48 8.19
N LYS A 369 -5.81 -25.93 9.30
CA LYS A 369 -5.08 -26.53 10.43
C LYS A 369 -4.28 -27.77 10.06
N ASP A 370 -4.72 -28.51 9.05
CA ASP A 370 -4.06 -29.71 8.55
C ASP A 370 -2.93 -29.41 7.54
N LEU A 371 -2.80 -28.16 7.09
CA LEU A 371 -1.75 -27.68 6.19
C LEU A 371 -0.68 -26.86 6.89
N VAL A 372 -1.03 -26.13 7.96
CA VAL A 372 -0.14 -25.15 8.60
C VAL A 372 1.25 -25.73 8.90
N ASP A 373 1.34 -26.94 9.47
CA ASP A 373 2.64 -27.54 9.80
C ASP A 373 3.33 -28.24 8.60
N LYS A 374 2.63 -28.42 7.48
CA LYS A 374 3.15 -29.07 6.26
C LYS A 374 3.81 -28.10 5.29
N ILE A 375 3.45 -26.82 5.33
CA ILE A 375 4.03 -25.80 4.44
C ILE A 375 5.44 -25.43 4.95
N PRO A 376 6.52 -25.66 4.18
CA PRO A 376 7.87 -25.28 4.57
C PRO A 376 8.08 -23.76 4.54
N THR A 377 9.07 -23.30 5.31
CA THR A 377 9.42 -21.88 5.47
C THR A 377 10.79 -21.51 4.95
#